data_AF-A0A9D9I2Y4-F1
#
_entry.id   AF-A0A9D9I2Y4-F1
#
_cell.length_a   1.000
_cell.length_b   1.000
_cell.length_c   1.000
_cell.angle_alpha   90.00
_cell.angle_beta   90.00
_cell.angle_gamma   90.00
#
_symmetry.space_group_name_H-M   'P 1'
#
loop_
_entity.id
_entity.type
_entity.pdbx_description
1 polymer ?
#
loop_
_entity_poly.entity_id
_entity_poly.type
_entity_poly.pdbx_seq_one_letter_code
_entity_poly.pdbx_strand_id
1 'polypeptide(L)'
;MKKNYNFQFVLLGQIISLFGNAVQRVALSLYLLEITGSASLYGNILAISILPYIFLAPVAGELADRISKKKIMIVLDILCSAMLFLYGIYLGNEGDSVWVAGVIMMLLSTAAALYAPAVTASLPLIVEREHLQFANSCVSQVGAWANILGPVVAGI
;
A
#
# COMPACT_ATOMS: atom_id res chain seq x y z
N MET A 1 6.27 23.92 -20.74
CA MET A 1 6.28 22.95 -19.62
C MET A 1 7.69 22.88 -19.05
N LYS A 2 7.98 23.57 -17.94
CA LYS A 2 9.28 23.40 -17.26
C LYS A 2 9.38 21.94 -16.83
N LYS A 3 10.46 21.27 -17.23
CA LYS A 3 10.74 19.86 -16.99
C LYS A 3 10.92 19.67 -15.48
N ASN A 4 9.83 19.42 -14.76
CA ASN A 4 9.82 19.33 -13.32
C ASN A 4 10.25 17.90 -12.93
N TYR A 5 11.57 17.66 -12.98
CA TYR A 5 12.17 16.36 -12.68
C TYR A 5 11.68 15.76 -11.36
N ASN A 6 11.36 16.61 -10.37
CA ASN A 6 10.78 16.20 -9.09
C ASN A 6 9.42 15.48 -9.24
N PHE A 7 8.56 15.91 -10.17
CA PHE A 7 7.29 15.24 -10.43
C PHE A 7 7.50 13.88 -11.10
N GLN A 8 8.46 13.77 -12.03
CA GLN A 8 8.79 12.50 -12.69
C GLN A 8 9.30 11.47 -11.68
N PHE A 9 10.15 11.87 -10.74
CA PHE A 9 10.62 10.97 -9.67
C PHE A 9 9.49 10.51 -8.75
N VAL A 10 8.55 11.40 -8.40
CA VAL A 10 7.38 10.99 -7.62
C VAL A 10 6.49 10.05 -8.41
N LEU A 11 6.25 10.31 -9.69
CA LEU A 11 5.44 9.44 -10.53
C LEU A 11 6.07 8.04 -10.66
N LEU A 12 7.38 7.96 -10.87
CA LEU A 12 8.10 6.69 -10.89
C LEU A 12 8.02 5.96 -9.54
N GLY A 13 8.19 6.69 -8.43
CA GLY A 13 7.98 6.13 -7.10
C GLY A 13 6.57 5.58 -6.92
N GLN A 14 5.54 6.32 -7.35
CA GLN A 14 4.16 5.86 -7.29
C GLN A 14 3.90 4.63 -8.16
N ILE A 15 4.53 4.53 -9.34
CA ILE A 15 4.43 3.32 -10.17
C ILE A 15 4.91 2.11 -9.38
N ILE A 16 6.10 2.20 -8.78
CA ILE A 16 6.68 1.08 -8.03
C ILE A 16 5.84 0.76 -6.79
N SER A 17 5.52 1.76 -5.97
CA SER A 17 4.84 1.55 -4.69
C SER A 17 3.38 1.12 -4.87
N LEU A 18 2.61 1.75 -5.76
CA LEU A 18 1.21 1.36 -5.98
C LEU A 18 1.11 -0.03 -6.61
N PHE A 19 2.00 -0.34 -7.56
CA PHE A 19 2.06 -1.66 -8.16
C PHE A 19 2.47 -2.74 -7.14
N GLY A 20 3.55 -2.51 -6.40
CA GLY A 20 4.03 -3.42 -5.35
C GLY A 20 2.95 -3.68 -4.29
N ASN A 21 2.28 -2.62 -3.81
CA ASN A 21 1.17 -2.75 -2.86
C ASN A 21 0.00 -3.55 -3.44
N ALA A 22 -0.34 -3.36 -4.72
CA ALA A 22 -1.41 -4.11 -5.38
C ALA A 22 -1.07 -5.60 -5.47
N VAL A 23 0.14 -5.95 -5.91
CA VAL A 23 0.63 -7.33 -5.99
C VAL A 23 0.64 -7.96 -4.59
N GLN A 24 1.26 -7.30 -3.62
CA GLN A 24 1.35 -7.74 -2.23
C GLN A 24 -0.03 -8.02 -1.63
N ARG A 25 -0.98 -7.10 -1.81
CA ARG A 25 -2.32 -7.24 -1.26
C ARG A 25 -3.02 -8.48 -1.81
N VAL A 26 -2.89 -8.73 -3.11
CA VAL A 26 -3.53 -9.89 -3.76
C VAL A 26 -2.80 -11.18 -3.40
N ALA A 27 -1.48 -11.21 -3.47
CA ALA A 27 -0.68 -12.39 -3.16
C ALA A 27 -0.92 -12.85 -1.71
N LEU A 28 -0.88 -11.94 -0.74
CA LEU A 28 -1.13 -12.27 0.66
C LEU A 28 -2.59 -12.70 0.89
N SER A 29 -3.54 -12.11 0.16
CA SER A 29 -4.95 -12.49 0.21
C SER A 29 -5.18 -13.91 -0.30
N LEU A 30 -4.58 -14.26 -1.45
CA LEU A 30 -4.67 -15.60 -2.04
C LEU A 30 -3.98 -16.63 -1.14
N TYR A 31 -2.79 -16.32 -0.63
CA TYR A 31 -2.09 -17.16 0.32
C TYR A 31 -2.94 -17.43 1.56
N LEU A 32 -3.53 -16.40 2.16
CA LEU A 32 -4.39 -16.54 3.33
C LEU A 32 -5.61 -17.44 3.04
N LEU A 33 -6.21 -17.32 1.86
CA LEU A 33 -7.31 -18.18 1.43
C LEU A 33 -6.85 -19.64 1.30
N GLU A 34 -5.67 -19.88 0.74
CA GLU A 34 -5.09 -21.21 0.57
C GLU A 34 -4.84 -21.89 1.92
N ILE A 35 -4.18 -21.20 2.86
CA ILE A 35 -3.86 -21.79 4.17
C ILE A 35 -5.07 -21.92 5.10
N THR A 36 -6.09 -21.06 4.94
CA THR A 36 -7.33 -21.20 5.71
C THR A 36 -8.25 -22.29 5.16
N GLY A 37 -8.15 -22.59 3.86
CA GLY A 37 -9.01 -23.56 3.16
C GLY A 37 -10.51 -23.23 3.20
N SER A 38 -10.89 -22.06 3.71
CA SER A 38 -12.27 -21.69 4.01
C SER A 38 -12.52 -20.22 3.69
N ALA A 39 -13.34 -19.99 2.66
CA ALA A 39 -13.74 -18.65 2.24
C ALA A 39 -14.39 -17.84 3.37
N SER A 40 -15.12 -18.50 4.28
CA SER A 40 -15.76 -17.84 5.43
C SER A 40 -14.75 -17.34 6.45
N LEU A 41 -13.72 -18.15 6.79
CA LEU A 41 -12.67 -17.74 7.72
C LEU A 41 -11.80 -16.63 7.12
N TYR A 42 -11.41 -16.80 5.85
CA TYR A 42 -10.71 -15.77 5.09
C TYR A 42 -11.48 -14.44 5.09
N GLY A 43 -12.79 -14.46 4.77
CA GLY A 43 -13.63 -13.27 4.77
C GLY A 43 -13.70 -12.57 6.12
N ASN A 44 -13.78 -13.34 7.22
CA ASN A 44 -13.74 -12.79 8.58
C ASN A 44 -12.41 -12.10 8.89
N ILE A 45 -11.28 -12.72 8.52
CA ILE A 45 -9.95 -12.13 8.75
C ILE A 45 -9.78 -10.84 7.96
N LEU A 46 -10.24 -10.79 6.71
CA LEU A 46 -10.25 -9.57 5.92
C LEU A 46 -11.09 -8.47 6.58
N ALA A 47 -12.29 -8.80 7.04
CA ALA A 47 -13.17 -7.84 7.69
C ALA A 47 -12.52 -7.23 8.95
N ILE A 48 -11.89 -8.07 9.77
CA ILE A 48 -11.15 -7.62 10.97
C ILE A 48 -9.94 -6.77 10.58
N SER A 49 -9.27 -7.12 9.48
CA SER A 49 -8.08 -6.42 8.99
C SER A 49 -8.33 -5.00 8.52
N ILE A 50 -9.57 -4.69 8.14
CA ILE A 50 -10.00 -3.33 7.75
C ILE A 50 -10.25 -2.44 8.98
N LEU A 51 -10.54 -3.01 10.15
CA LEU A 51 -10.86 -2.21 11.36
C LEU A 51 -9.73 -1.24 11.74
N PRO A 52 -8.44 -1.65 11.83
CA PRO A 52 -7.35 -0.72 12.10
C PRO A 52 -7.30 0.44 11.10
N TYR A 53 -7.51 0.17 9.82
CA TYR A 53 -7.55 1.21 8.79
C TYR A 53 -8.63 2.25 9.08
N ILE A 54 -9.86 1.82 9.39
CA ILE A 54 -10.99 2.73 9.65
C ILE A 54 -10.71 3.62 10.86
N PHE A 55 -10.24 3.03 11.96
CA PHE A 55 -9.99 3.78 13.19
C PHE A 55 -8.77 4.71 13.09
N LEU A 56 -7.75 4.31 12.32
CA LEU A 56 -6.52 5.06 12.21
C LEU A 56 -6.52 6.06 11.05
N ALA A 57 -7.42 5.96 10.07
CA ALA A 57 -7.49 6.90 8.95
C ALA A 57 -7.60 8.38 9.36
N PRO A 58 -8.43 8.78 10.35
CA PRO A 58 -8.48 10.17 10.81
C PRO A 58 -7.16 10.65 11.43
N VAL A 59 -6.55 9.81 12.29
CA VAL A 59 -5.27 10.10 12.95
C VAL A 59 -4.15 10.16 11.92
N ALA A 60 -4.21 9.29 10.91
CA ALA A 60 -3.25 9.23 9.83
C ALA A 60 -3.28 10.50 8.97
N GLY A 61 -4.45 11.10 8.76
CA GLY A 61 -4.57 12.41 8.10
C GLY A 61 -3.83 13.51 8.87
N GLU A 62 -4.09 13.62 10.18
CA GLU A 62 -3.39 14.59 11.04
C GLU A 62 -1.87 14.38 11.05
N LEU A 63 -1.43 13.12 11.13
CA LEU A 63 -0.01 12.78 11.12
C LEU A 63 0.65 13.11 9.77
N ALA A 64 -0.07 12.88 8.67
CA ALA A 64 0.36 13.22 7.31
C ALA A 64 0.51 14.73 7.10
N ASP A 65 -0.27 15.54 7.82
CA ASP A 65 -0.16 16.99 7.77
C ASP A 65 1.09 17.50 8.49
N ARG A 66 1.45 16.92 9.63
CA ARG A 66 2.59 17.36 10.47
C ARG A 66 3.95 16.86 9.98
N ILE A 67 4.02 15.66 9.41
CA ILE A 67 5.29 15.03 9.01
C ILE A 67 5.56 15.27 7.52
N SER A 68 6.84 15.25 7.13
CA SER A 68 7.21 15.29 5.71
C SER A 68 6.61 14.10 4.95
N LYS A 69 5.77 14.40 3.95
CA LYS A 69 5.06 13.41 3.12
C LYS A 69 6.01 12.41 2.48
N LYS A 70 7.16 12.90 1.98
CA LYS A 70 8.23 12.06 1.42
C LYS A 70 8.77 11.07 2.46
N LYS A 71 9.01 11.50 3.69
CA LYS A 71 9.50 10.60 4.76
C LYS A 71 8.46 9.55 5.11
N ILE A 72 7.19 9.91 5.19
CA ILE A 72 6.09 8.97 5.47
C ILE A 72 6.07 7.86 4.41
N MET A 73 6.02 8.23 3.13
CA MET A 73 5.98 7.25 2.04
C MET A 73 7.18 6.29 2.08
N ILE A 74 8.41 6.82 2.23
CA ILE A 74 9.63 6.00 2.26
C ILE A 74 9.64 5.06 3.48
N VAL A 75 9.31 5.57 4.67
CA VAL A 75 9.31 4.76 5.90
C VAL A 75 8.27 3.65 5.82
N LEU A 76 7.07 3.96 5.33
CA LEU A 76 6.01 2.96 5.17
C LEU A 76 6.37 1.90 4.13
N ASP A 77 6.91 2.29 2.98
CA ASP A 77 7.32 1.33 1.94
C ASP A 77 8.44 0.40 2.46
N ILE A 78 9.43 0.94 3.17
CA ILE A 78 10.50 0.14 3.80
C ILE A 78 9.92 -0.79 4.87
N LEU A 79 9.03 -0.29 5.73
CA LEU A 79 8.43 -1.06 6.82
C LEU A 79 7.56 -2.20 6.27
N CYS A 80 6.72 -1.93 5.26
CA CYS A 80 5.88 -2.95 4.62
C CYS A 80 6.74 -4.00 3.91
N SER A 81 7.77 -3.57 3.17
CA SER A 81 8.70 -4.48 2.51
C SER A 81 9.48 -5.34 3.51
N ALA A 82 9.93 -4.76 4.63
CA ALA A 82 10.64 -5.50 5.67
C ALA A 82 9.71 -6.52 6.36
N MET A 83 8.47 -6.14 6.67
CA MET A 83 7.47 -7.04 7.25
C MET A 83 7.20 -8.24 6.34
N LEU A 84 6.98 -8.01 5.04
CA LEU A 84 6.81 -9.10 4.08
C LEU A 84 8.05 -9.95 3.92
N PHE A 85 9.23 -9.35 3.89
CA PHE A 85 10.48 -10.09 3.73
C PHE A 85 10.71 -11.03 4.90
N LEU A 86 10.52 -10.53 6.13
CA LEU A 86 10.58 -11.36 7.35
C LEU A 86 9.50 -12.44 7.34
N TYR A 87 8.31 -12.14 6.84
CA TYR A 87 7.26 -13.14 6.70
C TYR A 87 7.63 -14.22 5.69
N GLY A 88 8.19 -13.87 4.54
CA GLY A 88 8.69 -14.84 3.56
C GLY A 88 9.76 -15.77 4.14
N ILE A 89 10.67 -15.24 4.97
CA ILE A 89 11.64 -16.05 5.71
C ILE A 89 10.94 -16.98 6.71
N TYR A 90 9.93 -16.50 7.43
CA TYR A 90 9.14 -17.32 8.36
C TYR A 90 8.45 -18.48 7.64
N LEU A 91 7.82 -18.23 6.49
CA LEU A 91 7.22 -19.27 5.65
C LEU A 91 8.25 -20.32 5.20
N GLY A 92 9.46 -19.88 4.82
CA GLY A 92 10.55 -20.76 4.39
C GLY A 92 11.12 -21.67 5.49
N ASN A 93 10.85 -21.39 6.77
CA ASN A 93 11.27 -22.19 7.92
C ASN A 93 10.13 -23.06 8.49
N GLU A 94 9.22 -23.54 7.63
CA GLU A 94 8.02 -24.31 8.01
C GLU A 94 7.02 -23.55 8.90
N GLY A 95 7.18 -22.24 9.03
CA GLY A 95 6.26 -21.38 9.76
C GLY A 95 5.02 -21.11 8.93
N ASP A 96 3.94 -21.86 9.14
CA ASP A 96 2.65 -21.59 8.51
C ASP A 96 1.58 -21.32 9.57
N SER A 97 1.17 -20.05 9.67
CA SER A 97 0.21 -19.61 10.69
C SER A 97 -0.71 -18.53 10.15
N VAL A 98 -2.00 -18.88 10.11
CA VAL A 98 -3.12 -17.99 9.76
C VAL A 98 -3.11 -16.73 10.62
N TRP A 99 -2.75 -16.85 11.90
CA TRP A 99 -2.70 -15.71 12.82
C TRP A 99 -1.60 -14.71 12.46
N VAL A 100 -0.41 -15.20 12.09
CA VAL A 100 0.71 -14.34 11.67
C VAL A 100 0.36 -13.62 10.37
N ALA A 101 -0.22 -14.35 9.41
CA ALA A 101 -0.70 -13.79 8.15
C ALA A 101 -1.76 -12.68 8.37
N GLY A 102 -2.74 -12.93 9.25
CA GLY A 102 -3.77 -11.95 9.61
C GLY A 102 -3.21 -10.69 10.27
N VAL A 103 -2.25 -10.84 11.20
CA VAL A 103 -1.57 -9.70 11.83
C VAL A 103 -0.82 -8.87 10.79
N ILE A 104 -0.15 -9.50 9.83
CA ILE A 104 0.51 -8.79 8.74
C ILE A 104 -0.51 -8.03 7.90
N MET A 105 -1.65 -8.63 7.52
CA MET A 105 -2.70 -7.93 6.79
C MET A 105 -3.23 -6.70 7.55
N MET A 106 -3.40 -6.80 8.87
CA MET A 106 -3.80 -5.67 9.73
C MET A 106 -2.75 -4.54 9.71
N LEU A 107 -1.47 -4.88 9.82
CA LEU A 107 -0.37 -3.90 9.80
C LEU A 107 -0.26 -3.21 8.44
N LEU A 108 -0.39 -3.96 7.35
CA LEU A 108 -0.38 -3.42 5.99
C LEU A 108 -1.58 -2.51 5.73
N SER A 109 -2.76 -2.91 6.21
CA SER A 109 -3.96 -2.06 6.13
C SER A 109 -3.76 -0.76 6.90
N THR A 110 -3.12 -0.82 8.07
CA THR A 110 -2.76 0.38 8.85
C THR A 110 -1.78 1.27 8.10
N ALA A 111 -0.74 0.71 7.49
CA ALA A 111 0.20 1.47 6.67
C ALA A 111 -0.50 2.17 5.49
N ALA A 112 -1.44 1.48 4.83
CA ALA A 112 -2.22 2.05 3.73
C ALA A 112 -3.06 3.27 4.16
N ALA A 113 -3.56 3.31 5.41
CA ALA A 113 -4.30 4.45 5.95
C ALA A 113 -3.46 5.73 5.99
N LEU A 114 -2.15 5.59 6.26
CA LEU A 114 -1.20 6.71 6.31
C LEU A 114 -0.58 7.02 4.95
N TYR A 115 -0.48 6.02 4.07
CA TYR A 115 0.09 6.18 2.74
C TYR A 115 -0.78 7.05 1.83
N ALA A 116 -2.08 6.77 1.75
CA ALA A 116 -3.01 7.47 0.86
C ALA A 116 -3.01 9.02 1.05
N PRO A 117 -3.20 9.57 2.27
CA PRO A 117 -3.17 11.02 2.48
C PRO A 117 -1.79 11.63 2.23
N ALA A 118 -0.70 10.89 2.53
CA ALA A 118 0.66 11.36 2.27
C ALA A 118 0.93 11.56 0.77
N VAL A 119 0.43 10.65 -0.08
CA VAL A 119 0.55 10.76 -1.55
C VAL A 119 -0.20 11.99 -2.05
N THR A 120 -1.48 12.13 -1.74
CA THR A 120 -2.30 13.24 -2.24
C THR A 120 -1.82 14.59 -1.73
N ALA A 121 -1.33 14.66 -0.48
CA ALA A 121 -0.75 15.87 0.09
C ALA A 121 0.66 16.20 -0.44
N SER A 122 1.36 15.25 -1.08
CA SER A 122 2.67 15.50 -1.68
C SER A 122 2.59 16.24 -3.02
N LEU A 123 1.54 16.02 -3.80
CA LEU A 123 1.40 16.60 -5.15
C LEU A 123 1.36 18.14 -5.15
N PRO A 124 0.58 18.81 -4.28
CA PRO A 124 0.58 20.28 -4.15
C PRO A 124 1.92 20.92 -3.82
N LEU A 125 2.85 20.15 -3.25
CA LEU A 125 4.18 20.63 -2.88
C LEU A 125 5.19 20.57 -4.05
N ILE A 126 4.82 19.89 -5.14
CA ILE A 126 5.75 19.54 -6.23
C ILE A 126 5.31 20.15 -7.55
N VAL A 127 3.99 20.30 -7.77
CA VAL A 127 3.44 20.89 -8.99
C VAL A 127 2.68 22.18 -8.70
N GLU A 128 2.70 23.09 -9.67
CA GLU A 128 1.91 24.33 -9.62
C GLU A 128 0.41 24.02 -9.62
N ARG A 129 -0.40 24.92 -9.04
CA ARG A 129 -1.86 24.71 -8.86
C ARG A 129 -2.57 24.36 -10.17
N GLU A 130 -2.17 25.00 -11.28
CA GLU A 130 -2.69 24.78 -12.63
C GLU A 130 -2.44 23.35 -13.15
N HIS A 131 -1.42 22.67 -12.63
CA HIS A 131 -1.04 21.32 -13.02
C HIS A 131 -1.47 20.24 -12.01
N LEU A 132 -2.16 20.61 -10.92
CA LEU A 132 -2.59 19.64 -9.90
C LEU A 132 -3.58 18.61 -10.42
N GLN A 133 -4.53 19.02 -11.25
CA GLN A 133 -5.50 18.09 -11.83
C GLN A 133 -4.80 17.06 -12.73
N PHE A 134 -3.85 17.51 -13.53
CA PHE A 134 -3.03 16.63 -14.36
C PHE A 134 -2.19 15.67 -13.51
N ALA A 135 -1.52 16.16 -12.47
CA ALA A 135 -0.72 15.34 -11.58
C ALA A 135 -1.55 14.26 -10.86
N ASN A 136 -2.72 14.63 -10.33
CA ASN A 136 -3.66 13.66 -9.74
C ASN A 136 -4.09 12.62 -10.77
N SER A 137 -4.43 13.05 -11.98
CA SER A 137 -4.85 12.14 -13.06
C SER A 137 -3.75 11.13 -13.42
N CYS A 138 -2.49 11.54 -13.43
CA CYS A 138 -1.36 10.61 -13.66
C CYS A 138 -1.26 9.57 -12.53
N VAL A 139 -1.30 10.00 -11.25
CA VAL A 139 -1.22 9.07 -10.10
C VAL A 139 -2.42 8.13 -10.06
N SER A 140 -3.63 8.63 -10.32
CA SER A 140 -4.83 7.79 -10.39
C SER A 140 -4.76 6.77 -11.52
N GLN A 141 -4.24 7.13 -12.69
CA GLN A 141 -4.03 6.18 -13.79
C GLN A 141 -3.02 5.09 -13.41
N VAL A 142 -1.90 5.46 -12.76
CA VAL A 142 -0.94 4.49 -12.24
C VAL A 142 -1.62 3.53 -11.26
N GLY A 143 -2.43 4.05 -10.33
CA GLY A 143 -3.21 3.22 -9.41
C GLY A 143 -4.21 2.31 -10.11
N ALA A 144 -4.88 2.78 -11.16
CA ALA A 144 -5.80 1.96 -11.96
C ALA A 144 -5.07 0.80 -12.63
N TRP A 145 -3.95 1.08 -13.31
CA TRP A 145 -3.11 0.05 -13.93
C TRP A 145 -2.55 -0.93 -12.89
N ALA A 146 -2.11 -0.45 -11.73
CA ALA A 146 -1.66 -1.29 -10.64
C ALA A 146 -2.75 -2.24 -10.14
N ASN A 147 -4.00 -1.78 -10.00
CA ASN A 147 -5.10 -2.64 -9.56
C ASN A 147 -5.56 -3.64 -10.63
N ILE A 148 -5.25 -3.42 -11.91
CA ILE A 148 -5.53 -4.39 -12.99
C ILE A 148 -4.39 -5.40 -13.12
N LEU A 149 -3.15 -4.93 -13.23
CA LEU A 149 -1.99 -5.76 -13.48
C LEU A 149 -1.49 -6.46 -12.21
N GLY A 150 -1.67 -5.84 -11.05
CA GLY A 150 -1.26 -6.37 -9.75
C GLY A 150 -1.84 -7.76 -9.48
N PRO A 151 -3.17 -7.96 -9.56
CA PRO A 151 -3.77 -9.29 -9.40
C PRO A 151 -3.29 -10.33 -10.41
N VAL A 152 -3.05 -9.92 -11.67
CA VAL A 152 -2.55 -10.82 -12.72
C VAL A 152 -1.16 -11.33 -12.37
N VAL A 153 -0.26 -10.43 -11.95
CA VAL A 153 1.11 -10.81 -11.56
C VAL A 153 1.13 -11.55 -10.24
N ALA A 154 0.25 -11.22 -9.30
CA ALA A 154 0.18 -11.90 -8.00
C ALA A 154 -0.35 -13.35 -8.08
N GLY A 155 -1.10 -13.69 -9.12
CA GLY A 155 -1.67 -15.03 -9.31
C GLY A 155 -0.81 -15.97 -10.16
N ILE A 156 0.34 -15.51 -10.66
CA ILE A 156 1.31 -16.30 -11.44
C ILE A 156 2.50 -16.64 -10.54
#